data_AF-A0A7V5J0N8-F1
#
_entry.id   AF-A0A7V5J0N8-F1
#
_cell.length_a   1.000
_cell.length_b   1.000
_cell.length_c   1.000
_cell.angle_alpha   90.00
_cell.angle_beta   90.00
_cell.angle_gamma   90.00
#
_symmetry.space_group_name_H-M   'P 1'
#
loop_
_entity.id
_entity.type
_entity.pdbx_description
1 polymer ?
#
loop_
_entity_poly.entity_id
_entity_poly.type
_entity_poly.pdbx_seq_one_letter_code
_entity_poly.pdbx_strand_id
1 'polypeptide(L)' 'MAFFGAGDQDTHGEHFVSALGKMKAIFSKLGADTNYGYWPTDGYNYEFSLAEIDGKFCGLAL' A
#
# COMPACT_ATOMS: atom_id res chain seq x y z
N MET A 1 10.55 1.76 -9.18
CA MET A 1 9.94 2.75 -8.27
C MET A 1 9.41 2.01 -7.05
N ALA A 2 9.62 2.56 -5.87
CA ALA A 2 9.09 2.03 -4.61
C ALA A 2 8.28 3.13 -3.92
N PHE A 3 7.31 2.74 -3.10
CA PHE A 3 6.39 3.67 -2.43
C PHE A 3 6.53 3.56 -0.91
N PHE A 4 6.23 4.65 -0.22
CA PHE A 4 5.96 4.68 1.22
C PHE A 4 4.82 5.66 1.48
N GLY A 5 4.02 5.43 2.51
CA GLY A 5 2.87 6.28 2.81
C GLY A 5 2.39 6.12 4.24
N ALA A 6 1.95 7.24 4.82
CA ALA A 6 1.35 7.27 6.13
C ALA A 6 -0.13 6.86 6.06
N GLY A 7 -0.62 6.18 7.09
CA GLY A 7 -2.01 5.84 7.29
C GLY A 7 -2.35 5.77 8.78
N ASP A 8 -3.64 5.93 9.10
CA ASP A 8 -4.14 5.69 10.44
C ASP A 8 -4.93 4.38 10.43
N GLN A 9 -4.39 3.36 11.10
CA GLN A 9 -5.01 2.04 11.15
C GLN A 9 -6.16 1.96 12.18
N ASP A 10 -6.14 2.82 13.20
CA ASP A 10 -7.09 2.77 14.32
C ASP A 10 -8.39 3.49 13.97
N THR A 11 -8.29 4.65 13.32
CA THR A 11 -9.47 5.49 13.01
C THR A 11 -9.92 5.41 11.55
N HIS A 12 -9.06 4.90 10.65
CA HIS A 12 -9.34 4.79 9.21
C HIS A 12 -8.94 3.41 8.65
N GLY A 13 -9.14 2.36 9.44
CA GLY A 13 -8.78 0.98 9.10
C GLY A 13 -9.46 0.44 7.84
N GLU A 14 -10.62 0.98 7.44
CA GLU A 14 -11.35 0.65 6.22
C GLU A 14 -10.65 1.13 4.95
N HIS A 15 -9.69 2.04 5.08
CA HIS A 15 -8.94 2.64 3.97
C HIS A 15 -7.43 2.71 4.22
N PHE A 16 -6.91 1.94 5.18
CA PHE A 16 -5.53 2.03 5.64
C PHE A 16 -4.53 2.01 4.47
N VAL A 17 -3.67 3.03 4.39
CA VAL A 17 -2.66 3.26 3.33
C VAL A 17 -3.10 3.05 1.87
N SER A 18 -4.40 3.09 1.58
CA SER A 18 -4.98 2.77 0.26
C SER A 18 -4.51 3.71 -0.86
N ALA A 19 -3.96 4.88 -0.52
CA ALA A 19 -3.35 5.79 -1.49
C ALA A 19 -2.17 5.13 -2.23
N LEU A 20 -1.39 4.25 -1.57
CA LEU A 20 -0.25 3.56 -2.19
C LEU A 20 -0.71 2.67 -3.35
N GLY A 21 -1.81 1.92 -3.17
CA GLY A 21 -2.39 1.08 -4.22
C GLY A 21 -2.80 1.91 -5.45
N LYS A 22 -3.43 3.07 -5.22
CA LYS A 22 -3.80 4.00 -6.30
C LYS A 22 -2.57 4.54 -7.03
N MET A 23 -1.54 4.96 -6.29
CA MET A 23 -0.30 5.47 -6.88
C MET A 23 0.40 4.40 -7.71
N LYS A 24 0.60 3.19 -7.16
CA LYS A 24 1.15 2.05 -7.91
C LYS A 24 0.39 1.81 -9.20
N ALA A 25 -0.94 1.74 -9.16
CA ALA A 25 -1.76 1.51 -10.35
C ALA A 25 -1.57 2.59 -11.42
N ILE A 26 -1.48 3.86 -11.03
CA ILE A 26 -1.24 4.97 -11.96
C ILE A 26 0.15 4.86 -12.58
N PHE A 27 1.21 4.71 -11.77
CA PHE A 27 2.58 4.67 -12.27
C PHE A 27 2.87 3.42 -13.11
N SER A 28 2.30 2.27 -12.76
CA SER A 28 2.37 1.06 -13.60
C SER A 28 1.74 1.29 -14.98
N LYS A 29 0.59 1.96 -15.04
CA LYS A 29 -0.07 2.30 -16.33
C LYS A 29 0.76 3.25 -17.19
N LEU A 30 1.61 4.06 -16.56
CA LEU A 30 2.53 4.97 -17.24
C LEU A 30 3.88 4.30 -17.62
N GLY A 31 4.02 2.99 -17.41
CA GLY A 31 5.20 2.22 -17.80
C GLY A 31 6.32 2.22 -16.76
N ALA A 32 6.09 2.72 -15.54
CA ALA A 32 7.07 2.60 -14.47
C ALA A 32 7.12 1.15 -13.95
N ASP A 33 8.32 0.62 -13.73
CA ASP A 33 8.49 -0.63 -12.99
C ASP A 33 8.23 -0.38 -11.50
N THR A 34 7.12 -0.93 -10.98
CA THR A 34 6.62 -0.72 -9.62
C THR A 34 6.66 -2.00 -8.76
N ASN A 35 7.40 -3.03 -9.20
CA ASN A 35 7.44 -4.33 -8.53
C ASN A 35 8.46 -4.42 -7.38
N TYR A 36 8.88 -3.29 -6.82
CA TYR A 36 9.87 -3.24 -5.74
C TYR A 36 9.27 -2.64 -4.47
N GLY A 37 9.85 -3.01 -3.31
CA GLY A 37 9.50 -2.41 -2.03
C GLY A 37 8.19 -2.90 -1.42
N TYR A 38 7.78 -4.13 -1.73
CA TYR A 38 6.67 -4.77 -1.02
C TYR A 38 6.98 -4.91 0.47
N TRP A 39 5.99 -4.66 1.31
CA TRP A 39 6.11 -4.68 2.76
C TRP A 39 5.12 -5.68 3.38
N PRO A 40 5.53 -6.49 4.38
CA PRO A 40 4.59 -7.40 5.06
C PRO A 40 3.47 -6.62 5.75
N THR A 41 2.27 -7.22 5.79
CA THR A 41 1.12 -6.71 6.55
C THR A 41 1.17 -7.12 8.03
N ASP A 42 2.14 -7.97 8.40
CA ASP A 42 2.39 -8.38 9.78
C ASP A 42 2.61 -7.16 10.69
N GLY A 43 1.90 -7.13 11.82
CA GLY A 43 1.99 -6.06 12.82
C GLY A 43 1.04 -4.90 12.62
N TYR A 44 0.18 -4.94 11.60
CA TYR A 44 -0.89 -3.98 11.36
C TYR A 44 -2.26 -4.60 11.65
N ASN A 45 -3.21 -3.78 12.11
CA ASN A 45 -4.60 -4.14 12.32
C ASN A 45 -5.51 -3.15 11.57
N TYR A 46 -6.12 -3.60 10.49
CA TYR A 46 -6.96 -2.77 9.61
C TYR A 46 -8.04 -3.65 8.96
N GLU A 47 -9.10 -3.03 8.46
CA GLU A 47 -10.21 -3.76 7.82
C GLU A 47 -9.96 -3.96 6.32
N PHE A 48 -9.44 -2.94 5.64
CA PHE A 48 -9.20 -2.99 4.20
C PHE A 48 -8.12 -2.02 3.72
N SER A 49 -7.34 -2.47 2.73
CA SER A 49 -6.35 -1.64 2.05
C SER A 49 -6.27 -1.95 0.56
N LEU A 50 -6.41 -0.93 -0.30
CA LEU A 50 -6.08 -1.05 -1.73
C LEU A 50 -4.59 -1.27 -1.98
N ALA A 51 -3.74 -1.02 -0.99
CA ALA A 51 -2.30 -1.23 -1.10
C ALA A 51 -1.91 -2.68 -0.88
N GLU A 52 -2.78 -3.50 -0.28
CA GLU A 52 -2.53 -4.92 -0.06
C GLU A 52 -2.72 -5.71 -1.35
N ILE A 53 -1.68 -6.44 -1.75
CA ILE A 53 -1.65 -7.31 -2.93
C ILE A 53 -0.95 -8.60 -2.49
N ASP A 54 -1.66 -9.72 -2.59
CA ASP A 54 -1.16 -11.05 -2.21
C ASP A 54 -0.59 -11.08 -0.77
N GLY A 55 -1.27 -10.43 0.18
CA GLY A 55 -0.88 -10.41 1.60
C GLY A 55 0.32 -9.49 1.91
N LYS A 56 0.69 -8.58 1.01
CA LYS A 56 1.74 -7.58 1.21
C LYS A 56 1.30 -6.21 0.75
N PHE A 57 1.66 -5.17 1.48
CA PHE A 57 1.52 -3.81 0.97
C PHE A 57 2.46 -3.58 -0.21
N CYS A 58 2.00 -2.83 -1.20
CA CYS A 58 2.76 -2.48 -2.39
C CYS A 58 3.77 -1.34 -2.18
N GLY A 59 4.10 -1.06 -0.91
CA GLY A 59 4.99 -0.01 -0.42
C GLY A 59 5.05 -0.06 1.10
N LEU A 60 5.98 0.69 1.71
CA LEU A 60 6.09 0.79 3.17
C LEU A 60 4.89 1.57 3.74
N ALA A 61 4.16 0.94 4.66
CA ALA A 61 3.14 1.59 5.46
C ALA A 61 3.77 2.24 6.71
N LEU A 62 3.30 3.44 7.07
CA LEU A 62 3.76 4.21 8.24
C LEU A 62 2.57 4.71 9.06
#